data_AF-A0A920U2P9-F1
#
_entry.id   AF-A0A920U2P9-F1
#
_cell.length_a   1.000
_cell.length_b   1.000
_cell.length_c   1.000
_cell.angle_alpha   90.00
_cell.angle_beta   90.00
_cell.angle_gamma   90.00
#
_symmetry.space_group_name_H-M   'P 1'
#
loop_
_entity.id
_entity.type
_entity.pdbx_description
1 polymer ?
#
loop_
_entity_poly.entity_id
_entity_poly.type
_entity_poly.pdbx_seq_one_letter_code
_entity_poly.pdbx_strand_id
1 'polypeptide(L)'
;MVVATGACNVASVPAVSSSVPSTISQLTPLTYRNPNQLGEGGVLVVGASATGTQLADEIHRSRTAGDVAVGEHVRMPRVYRGRDIQWWMDAAGILRTL
;
A
#
# COMPACT_ATOMS: atom_id res chain seq x y z
N MET A 1 18.86 -23.41 11.26
CA MET A 1 18.07 -22.21 11.58
C MET A 1 17.99 -21.39 10.30
N VAL A 2 16.78 -21.18 9.76
CA VAL A 2 16.57 -20.38 8.55
C VAL A 2 15.79 -19.14 8.96
N VAL A 3 16.38 -17.97 8.74
CA VAL A 3 15.75 -16.68 9.01
C VAL A 3 15.12 -16.23 7.69
N ALA A 4 13.79 -16.21 7.63
CA ALA A 4 13.01 -15.87 6.43
C ALA A 4 12.00 -14.72 6.75
N THR A 5 12.48 -13.63 7.36
CA THR A 5 11.62 -12.53 7.86
C THR A 5 11.06 -11.61 6.78
N GLY A 6 11.38 -11.85 5.50
CA GLY A 6 11.00 -10.96 4.39
C GLY A 6 11.62 -9.56 4.49
N ALA A 7 11.52 -8.77 3.43
CA ALA A 7 12.14 -7.44 3.35
C ALA A 7 11.29 -6.30 3.97
N CYS A 8 10.03 -6.58 4.36
CA CYS A 8 9.03 -5.56 4.66
C CYS A 8 8.47 -5.63 6.09
N ASN A 9 9.28 -6.07 7.07
CA ASN A 9 8.83 -6.23 8.48
C ASN A 9 8.90 -4.92 9.31
N VAL A 10 9.38 -3.82 8.73
CA VAL A 10 9.41 -2.50 9.36
C VAL A 10 8.55 -1.55 8.53
N ALA A 11 7.61 -0.85 9.18
CA ALA A 11 6.78 0.13 8.49
C ALA A 11 7.63 1.32 8.02
N SER A 12 7.60 1.61 6.72
CA SER A 12 8.13 2.86 6.18
C SER A 12 7.08 3.96 6.36
N VAL A 13 7.20 4.72 7.44
CA VAL A 13 6.28 5.83 7.77
C VAL A 13 6.90 7.14 7.27
N PRO A 14 6.22 7.91 6.39
CA PRO A 14 6.73 9.18 5.88
C PRO A 14 6.89 10.23 6.98
N ALA A 15 7.90 11.11 6.88
CA ALA A 15 8.18 12.16 7.86
C ALA A 15 6.97 13.10 8.11
N VAL A 16 6.14 13.35 7.08
CA VAL A 16 4.92 14.16 7.20
C VAL A 16 3.94 13.62 8.24
N SER A 17 4.00 12.33 8.58
CA SER A 17 3.18 11.70 9.65
C SER A 17 3.32 12.43 11.00
N SER A 18 4.51 12.96 11.29
CA SER A 18 4.77 13.74 12.52
C SER A 18 4.10 15.13 12.52
N SER A 19 3.73 15.64 11.35
CA SER A 19 3.08 16.95 11.17
C SER A 19 1.55 16.83 11.14
N VAL A 20 1.02 15.61 11.13
CA VAL A 20 -0.42 15.36 11.16
C VAL A 20 -0.95 15.62 12.57
N PRO A 21 -2.08 16.34 12.74
CA PRO A 21 -2.69 16.56 14.04
C PRO A 21 -2.96 15.25 14.81
N SER A 22 -2.73 15.26 16.12
CA SER A 22 -2.92 14.09 16.99
C SER A 22 -4.38 13.59 17.07
N THR A 23 -5.34 14.41 16.63
CA THR A 23 -6.75 14.06 16.51
C THR A 23 -7.02 13.09 15.35
N ILE A 24 -6.10 12.98 14.38
CA ILE A 24 -6.23 12.07 13.24
C ILE A 24 -5.53 10.76 13.59
N SER A 25 -6.31 9.68 13.65
CA SER A 25 -5.77 8.32 13.84
C SER A 25 -4.96 7.88 12.62
N GLN A 26 -3.74 7.39 12.85
CA GLN A 26 -2.83 6.91 11.80
C GLN A 26 -2.54 5.42 12.03
N LEU A 27 -2.78 4.61 10.99
CA LEU A 27 -2.49 3.17 11.00
C LEU A 27 -1.53 2.83 9.86
N THR A 28 -0.73 1.79 10.07
CA THR A 28 0.13 1.21 9.04
C THR A 28 -0.47 -0.10 8.57
N PRO A 29 -0.09 -0.62 7.39
CA PRO A 29 -0.52 -1.96 6.96
C PRO A 29 -0.15 -3.08 7.95
N LEU A 30 0.87 -2.88 8.80
CA LEU A 30 1.26 -3.85 9.83
C LEU A 30 0.33 -3.83 11.06
N THR A 31 -0.30 -2.69 11.33
CA THR A 31 -1.17 -2.48 12.51
C THR A 31 -2.67 -2.51 12.18
N TYR A 32 -3.03 -2.31 10.91
CA TYR A 32 -4.39 -2.49 10.41
C TYR A 32 -4.76 -3.97 10.34
N ARG A 33 -5.95 -4.32 10.83
CA ARG A 33 -6.51 -5.68 10.86
C ARG A 33 -7.93 -5.74 10.32
N ASN A 34 -8.74 -4.70 10.51
CA ASN A 34 -10.10 -4.63 9.99
C ASN A 34 -10.63 -3.19 9.97
N PRO A 35 -11.72 -2.92 9.21
CA PRO A 35 -12.30 -1.59 9.07
C PRO A 35 -12.85 -0.98 10.37
N ASN A 36 -13.15 -1.80 11.39
CA ASN A 36 -13.71 -1.30 12.66
C ASN A 36 -12.66 -0.55 13.50
N GLN A 37 -11.37 -0.66 13.16
CA GLN A 37 -10.31 0.15 13.78
C GLN A 37 -10.30 1.60 13.27
N LEU A 38 -11.01 1.89 12.18
CA LEU A 38 -11.07 3.22 11.58
C LEU A 38 -12.27 3.98 12.18
N GLY A 39 -11.98 5.09 12.85
CA GLY A 39 -12.98 5.99 13.42
C GLY A 39 -13.94 6.55 12.36
N GLU A 40 -15.08 7.09 12.78
CA GLU A 40 -16.07 7.67 11.87
C GLU A 40 -15.47 8.80 11.01
N GLY A 41 -15.94 8.92 9.76
CA GLY A 41 -15.46 9.91 8.79
C GLY A 41 -14.65 9.34 7.62
N GLY A 42 -14.01 10.25 6.88
CA GLY A 42 -13.21 9.93 5.69
C GLY A 42 -11.86 9.28 6.00
N VAL A 43 -11.31 8.53 5.05
CA VAL A 43 -10.07 7.76 5.23
C VAL A 43 -9.12 8.03 4.06
N LEU A 44 -7.90 8.47 4.36
CA LEU A 44 -6.84 8.65 3.36
C LEU A 44 -5.91 7.44 3.37
N VAL A 45 -5.73 6.79 2.22
CA VAL A 45 -4.76 5.71 2.04
C VAL A 45 -3.51 6.27 1.35
N VAL A 46 -2.42 6.36 2.12
CA VAL A 46 -1.14 6.87 1.63
C VAL A 46 -0.30 5.71 1.07
N GLY A 47 0.06 5.80 -0.21
CA GLY A 47 0.84 4.78 -0.92
C GLY A 47 -0.06 3.80 -1.67
N ALA A 48 -0.01 3.84 -3.00
CA ALA A 48 -0.94 3.12 -3.85
C ALA A 48 -0.38 1.80 -4.39
N SER A 49 0.52 1.16 -3.63
CA SER A 49 1.03 -0.17 -3.95
C SER A 49 -0.09 -1.24 -3.97
N ALA A 50 0.27 -2.49 -4.27
CA ALA A 50 -0.70 -3.60 -4.23
C ALA A 50 -1.44 -3.66 -2.88
N THR A 51 -0.73 -3.51 -1.75
CA THR A 51 -1.35 -3.47 -0.42
C THR A 51 -2.25 -2.24 -0.25
N GLY A 52 -1.78 -1.05 -0.64
CA GLY A 52 -2.57 0.18 -0.50
C GLY A 52 -3.87 0.16 -1.30
N THR A 53 -3.82 -0.33 -2.54
CA THR A 53 -5.02 -0.45 -3.38
C THR A 53 -6.01 -1.50 -2.87
N GLN A 54 -5.53 -2.62 -2.33
CA GLN A 54 -6.39 -3.62 -1.69
C GLN A 54 -7.08 -3.08 -0.42
N LEU A 55 -6.32 -2.38 0.44
CA LEU A 55 -6.88 -1.74 1.64
C LEU A 55 -7.89 -0.65 1.28
N ALA A 56 -7.59 0.19 0.29
CA ALA A 56 -8.51 1.22 -0.17
C ALA A 56 -9.85 0.64 -0.64
N ASP A 57 -9.81 -0.45 -1.41
CA ASP A 57 -11.00 -1.14 -1.91
C ASP A 57 -11.79 -1.84 -0.78
N GLU A 58 -11.12 -2.51 0.15
CA GLU A 58 -11.75 -3.10 1.34
C GLU A 58 -12.44 -2.04 2.20
N ILE A 59 -11.77 -0.93 2.47
CA ILE A 59 -12.27 0.19 3.27
C ILE A 59 -13.47 0.83 2.56
N HIS A 60 -13.38 1.05 1.25
CA HIS A 60 -14.47 1.62 0.47
C HIS A 60 -15.71 0.71 0.48
N ARG A 61 -15.53 -0.62 0.34
CA ARG A 61 -16.65 -1.58 0.37
C ARG A 61 -17.27 -1.77 1.75
N SER A 62 -16.49 -1.59 2.81
CA SER A 62 -16.96 -1.76 4.19
C SER A 62 -17.62 -0.52 4.78
N ARG A 63 -17.54 0.64 4.11
CA ARG A 63 -18.03 1.92 4.64
C ARG A 63 -19.03 2.56 3.69
N THR A 64 -20.18 2.96 4.22
CA THR A 64 -21.26 3.59 3.45
C THR A 64 -21.02 5.08 3.17
N ALA A 65 -20.14 5.75 3.93
CA ALA A 65 -19.99 7.21 3.87
C ALA A 65 -18.55 7.69 4.18
N GLY A 66 -17.58 7.39 3.32
CA GLY A 66 -16.23 7.94 3.43
C GLY A 66 -15.53 8.07 2.09
N ASP A 67 -14.89 9.22 1.87
CA ASP A 67 -13.98 9.41 0.74
C ASP A 67 -12.70 8.62 0.99
N VAL A 68 -12.26 7.88 -0.03
CA VAL A 68 -10.98 7.18 -0.05
C VAL A 68 -10.10 7.83 -1.09
N ALA A 69 -9.04 8.51 -0.65
CA ALA A 69 -8.01 9.05 -1.53
C ALA A 69 -6.81 8.10 -1.57
N VAL A 70 -6.29 7.87 -2.77
CA VAL A 70 -5.19 6.95 -3.07
C VAL A 70 -4.11 7.73 -3.82
N GLY A 71 -2.85 7.60 -3.41
CA GLY A 71 -1.71 8.26 -4.08
C GLY A 71 -1.44 7.71 -5.49
N GLU A 72 -0.43 8.24 -6.17
CA GLU A 72 -0.04 7.80 -7.52
C GLU A 72 0.46 6.35 -7.51
N HIS A 73 -0.02 5.53 -8.44
CA HIS A 73 0.50 4.19 -8.69
C HIS A 73 0.47 3.81 -10.15
N VAL A 74 1.60 3.29 -10.62
CA VAL A 74 1.72 2.68 -11.95
C VAL A 74 1.17 1.25 -11.88
N ARG A 75 0.02 1.05 -12.50
CA ARG A 75 -0.52 -0.30 -12.74
C ARG A 75 0.07 -0.84 -14.03
N MET A 76 0.79 -1.95 -13.95
CA MET A 76 1.30 -2.66 -15.12
C MET A 76 0.42 -3.87 -15.44
N PRO A 77 0.21 -4.21 -16.72
CA PRO A 77 -0.46 -5.45 -17.11
C PRO A 77 0.26 -6.65 -16.50
N ARG A 78 -0.50 -7.62 -15.97
CA ARG A 78 0.09 -8.86 -15.42
C ARG A 78 0.86 -9.65 -16.48
N VAL A 79 0.42 -9.58 -17.74
CA VAL A 79 1.11 -10.14 -18.90
C VAL A 79 1.05 -9.11 -20.03
N TYR A 80 2.20 -8.81 -20.63
CA TYR A 80 2.33 -8.01 -21.84
C TYR A 80 3.15 -8.77 -22.87
N ARG A 81 2.56 -8.99 -24.06
CA ARG A 81 3.15 -9.77 -25.17
C ARG A 81 3.65 -11.16 -24.76
N GLY A 82 2.88 -11.85 -23.91
CA GLY A 82 3.19 -13.22 -23.46
C GLY A 82 4.30 -13.34 -22.42
N ARG A 83 4.69 -12.22 -21.78
CA ARG A 83 5.68 -12.16 -20.71
C ARG A 83 5.17 -11.33 -19.54
N ASP A 84 5.54 -11.72 -18.32
CA ASP A 84 5.19 -10.97 -17.11
C ASP A 84 6.13 -9.77 -16.89
N ILE A 85 5.79 -8.94 -15.91
CA ILE A 85 6.57 -7.72 -15.61
C ILE A 85 7.98 -8.03 -15.09
N GLN A 86 8.20 -9.15 -14.42
CA GLN A 86 9.53 -9.50 -13.90
C GLN A 86 10.49 -9.80 -15.06
N TRP A 87 10.01 -10.51 -16.08
CA TRP A 87 10.73 -10.72 -17.33
C TRP A 87 11.08 -9.39 -18.01
N TRP A 88 10.12 -8.46 -18.11
CA TRP A 88 10.36 -7.15 -18.73
C TRP A 88 11.32 -6.28 -17.92
N MET A 89 11.27 -6.31 -16.59
CA MET A 89 12.21 -5.59 -15.72
C MET A 89 13.64 -6.12 -15.84
N ASP A 90 13.81 -7.44 -15.98
CA ASP A 90 15.12 -8.03 -16.26
C ASP A 90 15.62 -7.69 -17.68
N ALA A 91 14.75 -7.84 -18.69
CA ALA A 91 15.08 -7.52 -20.09
C ALA A 91 15.44 -6.03 -20.30
N ALA A 92 14.82 -5.12 -19.54
CA ALA A 92 15.13 -3.70 -19.54
C ALA A 92 16.35 -3.33 -18.65
N GLY A 93 16.95 -4.30 -17.95
CA GLY A 93 18.11 -4.08 -17.08
C GLY A 93 17.79 -3.44 -15.73
N ILE A 94 16.51 -3.21 -15.41
CA ILE A 94 16.05 -2.57 -14.16
C ILE A 94 16.35 -3.46 -12.95
N LEU A 95 16.32 -4.79 -13.12
CA LEU A 95 16.58 -5.74 -12.04
C LEU A 95 18.06 -5.95 -11.72
N ARG A 96 19.00 -5.44 -12.54
CA ARG A 96 20.45 -5.68 -12.40
C ARG A 96 21.17 -4.68 -11.50
N THR A 97 20.48 -3.73 -10.89
CA THR A 97 21.07 -2.65 -10.07
C THR A 97 20.85 -2.83 -8.56
N LEU A 98 20.60 -4.06 -8.10
CA LEU A 98 20.59 -4.42 -6.67
C LEU A 98 21.75 -5.35 -6.33
#